data_AF-A0A368EYF5-F1
#
_entry.id   AF-A0A368EYF5-F1
#
_cell.length_a   1.000
_cell.length_b   1.000
_cell.length_c   1.000
_cell.angle_alpha   90.00
_cell.angle_beta   90.00
_cell.angle_gamma   90.00
#
_symmetry.space_group_name_H-M   'P 1'
#
loop_
_entity.id
_entity.type
_entity.pdbx_description
1 polymer ?
#
loop_
_entity_poly.entity_id
_entity_poly.type
_entity_poly.pdbx_seq_one_letter_code
_entity_poly.pdbx_strand_id
1 'polypeptide(L)' 'MEYSHTIHNIDDTKMIVIAMGKNLRMDQLSQLSYGSGFAFSADYGNLASLVPAINKAICADLPSSCGA' A
#
# COMPACT_ATOMS: atom_id res chain seq x y z
N MET A 1 35.69 -4.47 1.14
CA MET A 1 34.43 -4.46 0.40
C MET A 1 33.49 -3.55 1.15
N GLU A 2 33.43 -2.29 0.73
CA GLU A 2 32.49 -1.33 1.30
C GLU A 2 31.07 -1.75 0.92
N TYR A 3 30.21 -1.86 1.93
CA TYR A 3 28.77 -1.93 1.73
C TYR A 3 28.36 -0.58 1.16
N SER A 4 28.28 -0.51 -0.17
CA SER A 4 27.69 0.63 -0.87
C SER A 4 26.23 0.73 -0.45
N HIS A 5 25.98 1.54 0.59
CA HIS A 5 24.64 2.03 0.88
C HIS A 5 24.26 2.91 -0.31
N THR A 6 23.55 2.32 -1.28
CA THR A 6 22.93 3.06 -2.36
C THR A 6 21.94 4.02 -1.72
N ILE A 7 22.34 5.28 -1.56
CA ILE A 7 21.43 6.34 -1.16
C ILE A 7 20.45 6.47 -2.32
N HIS A 8 19.23 5.96 -2.13
CA HIS A 8 18.14 6.15 -3.06
C HIS A 8 17.78 7.64 -3.04
N ASN A 9 18.31 8.40 -4.01
CA ASN A 9 17.98 9.82 -4.23
C ASN A 9 16.58 10.04 -4.83
N ILE A 10 15.85 8.96 -5.09
CA ILE A 10 14.49 8.97 -5.60
C ILE A 10 13.65 8.39 -4.45
N ASP A 11 12.79 9.22 -3.86
CA ASP A 11 11.84 8.77 -2.85
C ASP A 11 10.72 8.01 -3.56
N ASP A 12 10.89 6.70 -3.69
CA ASP A 12 9.94 5.76 -4.31
C ASP A 12 9.07 5.07 -3.23
N THR A 13 8.90 5.74 -2.09
CA THR A 13 8.15 5.21 -0.96
C THR A 13 6.66 5.13 -1.31
N LYS A 14 6.16 3.91 -1.53
CA LYS A 14 4.74 3.66 -1.76
C LYS A 14 3.97 3.71 -0.43
N MET A 15 3.26 4.81 -0.15
CA MET A 15 2.34 4.90 0.98
C MET A 15 1.02 4.16 0.71
N ILE A 16 0.68 3.19 1.55
CA ILE A 16 -0.64 2.55 1.58
C ILE A 16 -1.45 3.11 2.74
N VAL A 17 -2.68 3.52 2.47
CA VAL A 17 -3.62 4.04 3.48
C VAL A 17 -4.72 3.01 3.72
N ILE A 18 -4.92 2.63 4.99
CA ILE A 18 -6.00 1.73 5.40
C ILE A 18 -6.92 2.47 6.36
N ALA A 19 -8.13 2.77 5.88
CA ALA A 19 -9.19 3.37 6.66
C ALA A 19 -10.02 2.28 7.32
N MET A 20 -9.97 2.17 8.66
CA MET A 20 -10.69 1.14 9.40
C MET A 20 -11.93 1.67 10.10
N GLY A 21 -13.09 1.11 9.79
CA GLY A 21 -14.39 1.49 10.33
C GLY A 21 -15.31 2.15 9.29
N LYS A 22 -16.40 2.75 9.78
CA LYS A 22 -17.50 3.27 8.94
C LYS A 22 -17.47 4.79 8.86
N ASN A 23 -18.06 5.33 7.78
CA ASN A 23 -18.23 6.76 7.55
C ASN A 23 -16.92 7.56 7.49
N LEU A 24 -15.82 6.91 7.11
CA LEU A 24 -14.55 7.57 6.86
C LEU A 24 -14.54 8.22 5.48
N ARG A 25 -13.95 9.41 5.41
CA ARG A 25 -13.85 10.22 4.20
C ARG A 25 -12.75 9.72 3.27
N MET A 26 -13.05 8.66 2.51
CA MET A 26 -12.11 8.05 1.57
C MET A 26 -11.65 9.00 0.46
N ASP A 27 -12.47 10.00 0.11
CA ASP A 27 -12.14 11.09 -0.81
C ASP A 27 -10.94 11.93 -0.33
N GLN A 28 -10.77 12.07 0.97
CA GLN A 28 -9.61 12.75 1.57
C GLN A 28 -8.49 11.77 1.90
N LEU A 29 -8.82 10.63 2.51
CA LEU A 29 -7.81 9.68 2.95
C LEU A 29 -7.00 9.09 1.79
N SER A 30 -7.61 8.94 0.61
CA SER A 30 -6.90 8.49 -0.59
C SER A 30 -5.85 9.48 -1.09
N GLN A 31 -5.97 10.78 -0.77
CA GLN A 31 -4.98 11.80 -1.15
C GLN A 31 -3.66 11.65 -0.40
N LEU A 32 -3.66 10.93 0.73
CA LEU A 32 -2.45 10.61 1.47
C LEU A 32 -1.69 9.43 0.84
N SER A 33 -2.40 8.54 0.14
CA SER A 33 -1.79 7.34 -0.46
C SER A 33 -0.89 7.68 -1.65
N TYR A 34 -0.05 6.72 -2.04
CA TYR A 34 0.85 6.82 -3.20
C TYR A 34 0.11 7.12 -4.52
N GLY A 35 -1.16 6.72 -4.62
CA GLY A 35 -1.99 6.96 -5.79
C GLY A 35 -3.19 6.01 -5.85
N SER A 36 -3.87 5.99 -6.99
CA SER A 36 -5.01 5.10 -7.20
C SER A 36 -4.61 3.64 -6.97
N GLY A 37 -5.37 2.93 -6.12
CA GLY A 37 -5.09 1.53 -5.77
C GLY A 37 -4.25 1.31 -4.50
N PHE A 38 -3.83 2.39 -3.83
CA PHE A 38 -3.07 2.32 -2.56
C PHE A 38 -3.88 2.76 -1.34
N ALA A 39 -5.17 3.05 -1.51
CA ALA A 39 -6.09 3.40 -0.43
C ALA A 39 -7.20 2.35 -0.32
N PHE A 40 -7.39 1.81 0.89
CA PHE A 40 -8.35 0.77 1.18
C PHE A 40 -9.24 1.16 2.35
N SER A 41 -10.49 0.70 2.31
CA SER A 41 -11.44 0.79 3.43
C SER A 41 -11.76 -0.62 3.92
N ALA A 42 -11.79 -0.83 5.23
CA ALA A 42 -12.21 -2.09 5.81
C ALA A 42 -12.95 -1.92 7.13
N ASP A 43 -13.81 -2.88 7.44
CA ASP A 43 -14.35 -3.07 8.78
C ASP A 43 -13.49 -4.10 9.54
N TYR A 44 -13.38 -3.94 10.86
CA TYR A 44 -12.63 -4.86 11.72
C TYR A 44 -13.09 -6.33 11.61
N GLY A 45 -14.35 -6.56 11.27
CA GLY A 45 -14.90 -7.91 11.06
C GLY A 45 -14.45 -8.58 9.75
N ASN A 46 -13.81 -7.84 8.83
CA ASN A 46 -13.45 -8.34 7.50
C ASN A 46 -12.01 -8.01 7.10
N LEU A 47 -11.09 -7.96 8.07
CA LEU A 47 -9.66 -7.67 7.81
C LEU A 47 -8.99 -8.69 6.89
N ALA A 48 -9.45 -9.95 6.90
CA ALA A 48 -8.92 -10.99 6.02
C ALA A 48 -9.05 -10.63 4.52
N SER A 49 -10.08 -9.86 4.14
CA SER A 49 -10.28 -9.41 2.76
C SER A 49 -9.25 -8.37 2.29
N LEU A 50 -8.56 -7.68 3.20
CA LEU A 50 -7.52 -6.71 2.86
C LEU A 50 -6.22 -7.35 2.39
N VAL A 51 -5.89 -8.54 2.92
CA VAL A 51 -4.61 -9.22 2.65
C VAL A 51 -4.32 -9.37 1.15
N PRO A 52 -5.22 -9.94 0.32
CA PRO A 52 -4.95 -10.05 -1.12
C PRO A 52 -4.90 -8.68 -1.82
N ALA A 53 -5.66 -7.70 -1.36
CA ALA A 53 -5.70 -6.36 -1.94
C ALA A 53 -4.40 -5.57 -1.68
N ILE A 54 -3.89 -5.65 -0.44
CA ILE A 54 -2.61 -5.07 -0.04
C ILE A 54 -1.47 -5.76 -0.78
N ASN A 55 -1.46 -7.09 -0.87
CA ASN A 55 -0.45 -7.82 -1.65
C ASN A 55 -0.42 -7.35 -3.10
N LYS A 56 -1.59 -7.17 -3.72
CA LYS A 56 -1.66 -6.65 -5.09
C LYS A 56 -1.09 -5.24 -5.22
N ALA A 57 -1.33 -4.34 -4.25
CA ALA A 57 -0.80 -2.98 -4.28
C ALA A 57 0.72 -2.94 -4.08
N ILE A 58 1.25 -3.76 -3.17
CA ILE A 58 2.70 -3.92 -2.98
C ILE A 58 3.34 -4.43 -4.28
N CYS A 59 2.71 -5.42 -4.90
CA CYS A 59 3.25 -6.13 -6.05
C CYS A 59 2.90 -5.54 -7.42
N ALA A 60 2.19 -4.42 -7.50
CA ALA A 60 1.64 -3.88 -8.76
C ALA A 60 2.69 -3.65 -9.86
N ASP A 61 3.93 -3.33 -9.45
CA ASP A 61 5.07 -3.07 -10.34
C ASP A 61 6.24 -4.03 -10.07
N LEU A 62 5.98 -5.16 -9.39
CA LEU A 62 6.97 -6.16 -9.05
C LEU A 62 6.82 -7.40 -9.94
N PRO A 63 7.87 -8.24 -10.04
CA PRO A 63 7.80 -9.49 -10.79
C PRO A 63 6.64 -10.37 -10.33
N SER A 64 6.15 -11.25 -11.21
CA SER A 64 5.04 -12.17 -10.93
C SER A 64 5.28 -13.13 -9.74
N SER A 65 6.50 -13.18 -9.21
CA SER A 65 6.85 -13.89 -7.97
C SER A 65 6.52 -13.13 -6.69
N CYS A 66 6.11 -11.86 -6.78
CA CYS A 66 5.73 -11.07 -5.62
C CYS A 66 4.35 -11.51 -5.09
N GLY A 67 4.29 -11.85 -3.80
CA GLY A 67 3.04 -12.24 -3.12
C GLY A 67 2.59 -13.68 -3.34
N ALA A 68 3.45 -14.55 -3.88
CA ALA A 68 3.25 -15.99 -4.00
C ALA A 68 3.51 -16.75 -2.69
#